data_AF-A0AAD4J762-F1
#
_entry.id   AF-A0AAD4J762-F1
#
_cell.length_a   1.000
_cell.length_b   1.000
_cell.length_c   1.000
_cell.angle_alpha   90.00
_cell.angle_beta   90.00
_cell.angle_gamma   90.00
#
_symmetry.space_group_name_H-M   'P 1'
#
loop_
_entity.id
_entity.type
_entity.pdbx_description
1 polymer ?
#
loop_
_entity_poly.entity_id
_entity_poly.type
_entity_poly.pdbx_seq_one_letter_code
_entity_poly.pdbx_strand_id
1 'polypeptide(L)'
;MFPISSDGVFEDPSTFFDQDKFLEDLLVDFDFPTSSEGNDHGENVVMKKRPRKALSSGEVPDDNKGRSSDSKKSAHRFTEKQRRQEMAALHASLRSLLPLQYIKGKRAISDHMHQAVNYINDMKKKIEEMQIKRESLRKLQYSNVGSSSGAAVESGDHRHNYSSSTRDSSDCVKINHFKDGLMEILISSSINRECFPLSMVLADLLGRELNVIHCVSTRIDRFRYLHKIQIEVRSID
;
A
#
# COMPACT_ATOMS: atom_id res chain seq x y z
N MET A 1 2.25 -24.22 34.32
CA MET A 1 2.15 -25.09 33.14
C MET A 1 0.68 -25.20 32.80
N PHE A 2 0.22 -24.42 31.83
CA PHE A 2 -1.15 -24.39 31.30
C PHE A 2 -1.05 -24.19 29.78
N PRO A 3 -1.95 -24.79 28.98
CA PRO A 3 -1.71 -25.03 27.57
C PRO A 3 -1.98 -23.78 26.72
N ILE A 4 -1.09 -23.57 25.74
CA ILE A 4 -1.28 -22.63 24.64
C ILE A 4 -2.13 -23.35 23.59
N SER A 5 -3.34 -22.87 23.35
CA SER A 5 -4.08 -23.13 22.12
C SER A 5 -4.18 -21.81 21.38
N SER A 6 -3.37 -21.66 20.32
CA SER A 6 -3.51 -20.61 19.32
C SER A 6 -3.82 -21.27 17.99
N ASP A 7 -5.12 -21.42 17.68
CA ASP A 7 -5.56 -21.53 16.30
C ASP A 7 -5.55 -20.12 15.73
N GLY A 8 -4.53 -19.82 14.94
CA GLY A 8 -4.45 -18.61 14.12
C GLY A 8 -5.21 -18.86 12.82
N VAL A 9 -6.46 -18.41 12.75
CA VAL A 9 -7.14 -18.20 11.48
C VAL A 9 -6.75 -16.80 11.00
N PHE A 10 -5.83 -16.78 10.04
CA PHE A 10 -5.43 -15.59 9.30
C PHE A 10 -6.53 -15.33 8.26
N GLU A 11 -7.37 -14.33 8.51
CA GLU A 11 -8.34 -13.84 7.52
C GLU A 11 -7.58 -13.29 6.30
N ASP A 12 -7.90 -13.86 5.16
CA ASP A 12 -7.34 -13.63 3.83
C ASP A 12 -7.65 -12.20 3.33
N PRO A 13 -6.67 -11.40 2.90
CA PRO A 13 -6.92 -10.09 2.32
C PRO A 13 -7.25 -10.25 0.83
N SER A 14 -8.31 -10.98 0.49
CA SER A 14 -8.82 -11.17 -0.88
C SER A 14 -9.85 -10.12 -1.29
N THR A 15 -9.66 -8.86 -0.86
CA THR A 15 -10.47 -7.71 -1.32
C THR A 15 -9.71 -6.77 -2.26
N PHE A 16 -8.79 -7.31 -3.06
CA PHE A 16 -8.10 -6.56 -4.10
C PHE A 16 -7.91 -7.36 -5.41
N PHE A 17 -8.94 -8.10 -5.82
CA PHE A 17 -8.94 -8.86 -7.08
C PHE A 17 -10.19 -8.59 -7.91
N ASP A 18 -10.42 -7.33 -8.26
CA ASP A 18 -11.34 -6.97 -9.35
C ASP A 18 -10.61 -6.51 -10.63
N GLN A 19 -9.27 -6.60 -10.68
CA GLN A 19 -8.48 -6.34 -11.90
C GLN A 19 -8.04 -7.60 -12.65
N ASP A 20 -8.13 -8.78 -12.03
CA ASP A 20 -7.73 -10.03 -12.68
C ASP A 20 -8.76 -10.48 -13.71
N LYS A 21 -10.05 -10.14 -13.54
CA LYS A 21 -11.10 -10.44 -14.52
C LYS A 21 -10.92 -9.70 -15.85
N PHE A 22 -10.33 -8.50 -15.84
CA PHE A 22 -10.05 -7.77 -17.07
C PHE A 22 -8.86 -8.36 -17.86
N LEU A 23 -7.92 -8.99 -17.15
CA LEU A 23 -6.77 -9.66 -17.74
C LEU A 23 -7.14 -11.04 -18.30
N GLU A 24 -8.03 -11.77 -17.61
CA GLU A 24 -8.59 -13.03 -18.11
C GLU A 24 -9.45 -12.81 -19.35
N ASP A 25 -10.33 -11.80 -19.37
CA ASP A 25 -11.17 -11.49 -20.55
C ASP A 25 -10.36 -11.17 -21.81
N LEU A 26 -9.16 -10.57 -21.68
CA LEU A 26 -8.28 -10.28 -22.82
C LEU A 26 -7.51 -11.53 -23.32
N LEU A 27 -7.45 -12.59 -22.50
CA LEU A 27 -6.86 -13.88 -22.83
C LEU A 27 -7.86 -14.83 -23.50
N VAL A 28 -9.17 -14.62 -23.30
CA VAL A 28 -10.26 -15.43 -23.91
C VAL A 28 -10.34 -15.25 -25.43
N ASP A 29 -9.96 -14.09 -25.97
CA ASP A 29 -10.00 -13.80 -27.42
C ASP A 29 -8.91 -14.51 -28.25
N PHE A 30 -8.01 -15.26 -27.63
CA PHE A 30 -6.99 -16.05 -28.33
C PHE A 30 -7.23 -17.54 -28.11
N ASP A 31 -8.15 -18.10 -28.89
CA ASP A 31 -8.33 -19.54 -29.04
C ASP A 31 -6.97 -20.26 -29.21
N PHE A 32 -6.63 -21.06 -28.20
CA PHE A 32 -5.64 -22.12 -28.31
C PHE A 32 -6.25 -23.25 -29.15
N PRO A 33 -5.66 -23.66 -30.29
CA PRO A 33 -5.99 -24.95 -30.86
C PRO A 33 -5.30 -26.03 -30.03
N THR A 34 -6.03 -26.60 -29.08
CA THR A 34 -5.75 -27.94 -28.56
C THR A 34 -5.92 -28.93 -29.71
N SER A 35 -4.84 -29.63 -30.04
CA SER A 35 -4.86 -30.76 -30.96
C SER A 35 -5.72 -31.89 -30.38
N SER A 36 -6.93 -32.04 -30.92
CA SER A 36 -7.73 -33.27 -30.80
C SER A 36 -8.17 -33.68 -32.20
N GLU A 37 -7.85 -34.91 -32.57
CA GLU A 37 -8.19 -35.53 -33.85
C GLU A 37 -9.72 -35.66 -34.02
N GLY A 38 -10.22 -35.29 -35.20
CA GLY A 38 -11.60 -35.58 -35.62
C GLY A 38 -11.99 -34.86 -36.91
N ASN A 39 -12.27 -35.63 -37.96
CA ASN A 39 -12.88 -35.20 -39.23
C ASN A 39 -14.23 -34.48 -39.01
N ASP A 40 -14.55 -33.41 -39.75
CA ASP A 40 -15.39 -33.46 -40.97
C ASP A 40 -15.90 -32.07 -41.44
N HIS A 41 -16.14 -31.97 -42.76
CA HIS A 41 -16.79 -31.02 -43.68
C HIS A 41 -17.28 -29.57 -43.34
N GLY A 42 -16.99 -28.66 -44.30
CA GLY A 42 -17.76 -27.43 -44.66
C GLY A 42 -17.56 -26.21 -43.74
N GLU A 43 -17.43 -24.94 -44.16
CA GLU A 43 -17.86 -24.21 -45.35
C GLU A 43 -16.95 -22.97 -45.59
N ASN A 44 -17.09 -22.38 -46.79
CA ASN A 44 -16.30 -21.27 -47.31
C ASN A 44 -16.67 -19.90 -46.70
N VAL A 45 -15.66 -19.10 -46.32
CA VAL A 45 -15.75 -17.62 -46.43
C VAL A 45 -14.49 -17.07 -47.10
N VAL A 46 -14.67 -16.63 -48.34
CA VAL A 46 -13.68 -16.04 -49.23
C VAL A 46 -13.37 -14.60 -48.81
N MET A 47 -12.14 -14.32 -48.42
CA MET A 47 -11.57 -12.96 -48.42
C MET A 47 -10.33 -12.95 -49.32
N LYS A 48 -10.51 -12.51 -50.57
CA LYS A 48 -9.47 -12.41 -51.61
C LYS A 48 -8.37 -11.42 -51.19
N LYS A 49 -7.13 -11.89 -51.00
CA LYS A 49 -5.93 -11.06 -51.15
C LYS A 49 -4.97 -11.72 -52.14
N ARG A 50 -4.58 -10.94 -53.16
CA ARG A 50 -3.78 -11.31 -54.34
C ARG A 50 -2.42 -11.95 -53.99
N PRO A 51 -2.05 -13.12 -54.57
CA PRO A 51 -0.68 -13.57 -54.58
C PRO A 51 0.04 -13.06 -55.85
N ARG A 52 1.24 -12.53 -55.70
CA ARG A 52 2.16 -12.26 -56.83
C ARG A 52 2.86 -13.58 -57.19
N LYS A 53 2.51 -14.19 -58.34
CA LYS A 53 3.34 -15.16 -59.10
C LYS A 53 4.55 -14.41 -59.69
N ALA A 54 5.71 -14.99 -60.00
CA ALA A 54 6.32 -16.31 -59.82
C ALA A 54 7.81 -16.17 -60.25
N LEU A 55 8.68 -17.10 -59.86
CA LEU A 55 9.64 -17.70 -60.79
C LEU A 55 10.11 -19.05 -60.24
N SER A 56 9.98 -20.05 -61.10
CA SER A 56 10.24 -21.46 -60.86
C SER A 56 11.71 -21.81 -61.07
N SER A 57 12.26 -22.63 -60.17
CA SER A 57 13.29 -23.60 -60.51
C SER A 57 12.89 -24.90 -59.82
N GLY A 58 12.67 -25.94 -60.62
CA GLY A 58 12.19 -27.22 -60.15
C GLY A 58 13.20 -27.88 -59.23
N GLU A 59 12.72 -28.33 -58.07
CA GLU A 59 13.38 -29.33 -57.25
C GLU A 59 12.31 -30.32 -56.80
N VAL A 60 12.62 -31.60 -56.96
CA VAL A 60 11.83 -32.74 -56.49
C VAL A 60 11.58 -32.57 -54.98
N PRO A 61 10.34 -32.71 -54.47
CA PRO A 61 10.10 -32.55 -53.05
C PRO A 61 10.63 -33.77 -52.30
N ASP A 62 11.76 -33.61 -51.63
CA ASP A 62 12.12 -34.47 -50.50
C ASP A 62 11.23 -34.09 -49.31
N ASP A 63 10.06 -34.73 -49.22
CA ASP A 63 8.95 -34.40 -48.32
C ASP A 63 9.28 -34.50 -46.82
N ASN A 64 10.50 -34.92 -46.45
CA ASN A 64 10.86 -35.16 -45.06
C ASN A 64 11.67 -34.02 -44.39
N LYS A 65 12.27 -33.10 -45.17
CA LYS A 65 13.14 -32.04 -44.62
C LYS A 65 12.40 -30.72 -44.31
N GLY A 66 11.26 -30.47 -44.95
CA GLY A 66 10.48 -29.23 -44.79
C GLY A 66 9.76 -29.11 -43.44
N ARG A 67 9.07 -30.18 -43.02
CA ARG A 67 8.24 -30.23 -41.80
C ARG A 67 9.01 -29.94 -40.50
N SER A 68 10.24 -30.45 -40.38
CA SER A 68 11.10 -30.22 -39.20
C SER A 68 11.57 -28.77 -39.08
N SER A 69 11.75 -28.08 -40.21
CA SER A 69 12.20 -26.69 -40.19
C SER A 69 11.07 -25.74 -39.80
N ASP A 70 9.84 -26.02 -40.23
CA ASP A 70 8.68 -25.16 -39.97
C ASP A 70 8.16 -25.31 -38.54
N SER A 71 8.21 -26.51 -37.96
CA SER A 71 7.89 -26.72 -36.53
C SER A 71 8.90 -26.03 -35.60
N LYS A 72 10.18 -26.01 -35.96
CA LYS A 72 11.20 -25.25 -35.22
C LYS A 72 10.98 -23.74 -35.32
N LYS A 73 10.61 -23.23 -36.50
CA LYS A 73 10.27 -21.81 -36.70
C LYS A 73 9.02 -21.41 -35.91
N SER A 74 7.99 -22.27 -35.88
CA SER A 74 6.77 -21.99 -35.12
C SER A 74 7.01 -22.02 -33.62
N ALA A 75 7.80 -22.97 -33.11
CA ALA A 75 8.20 -23.03 -31.70
C ALA A 75 8.98 -21.77 -31.30
N HIS A 76 9.99 -21.36 -32.09
CA HIS A 76 10.75 -20.13 -31.83
C HIS A 76 9.86 -18.89 -31.84
N ARG A 77 8.92 -18.79 -32.80
CA ARG A 77 7.95 -17.69 -32.88
C ARG A 77 7.05 -17.65 -31.65
N PHE A 78 6.62 -18.80 -31.14
CA PHE A 78 5.82 -18.91 -29.92
C PHE A 78 6.60 -18.43 -28.69
N THR A 79 7.84 -18.92 -28.51
CA THR A 79 8.71 -18.49 -27.40
C THR A 79 8.97 -16.98 -27.42
N GLU A 80 9.29 -16.41 -28.58
CA GLU A 80 9.52 -14.95 -28.68
C GLU A 80 8.23 -14.15 -28.48
N LYS A 81 7.07 -14.67 -28.90
CA LYS A 81 5.76 -14.05 -28.63
C LYS A 81 5.50 -14.00 -27.12
N GLN A 82 5.69 -15.14 -26.43
CA GLN A 82 5.55 -15.24 -24.98
C GLN A 82 6.48 -14.24 -24.26
N ARG A 83 7.76 -14.21 -24.64
CA ARG A 83 8.74 -13.26 -24.08
C ARG A 83 8.28 -11.79 -24.23
N ARG A 84 7.66 -11.44 -25.36
CA ARG A 84 7.13 -10.07 -25.58
C ARG A 84 5.87 -9.79 -24.79
N GLN A 85 5.00 -10.79 -24.60
CA GLN A 85 3.80 -10.67 -23.78
C GLN A 85 4.20 -10.42 -22.31
N GLU A 86 5.16 -11.19 -21.79
CA GLU A 86 5.71 -10.98 -20.44
C GLU A 86 6.32 -9.59 -20.28
N MET A 87 7.14 -9.14 -21.24
CA MET A 87 7.69 -7.79 -21.22
C MET A 87 6.61 -6.70 -21.25
N ALA A 88 5.56 -6.88 -22.05
CA ALA A 88 4.44 -5.95 -22.10
C ALA A 88 3.70 -5.88 -20.74
N ALA A 89 3.48 -7.03 -20.10
CA ALA A 89 2.88 -7.10 -18.77
C ALA A 89 3.73 -6.37 -17.71
N LEU A 90 5.05 -6.56 -17.72
CA LEU A 90 5.97 -5.84 -16.83
C LEU A 90 5.92 -4.33 -17.04
N HIS A 91 5.88 -3.86 -18.29
CA HIS A 91 5.75 -2.42 -18.58
C HIS A 91 4.39 -1.85 -18.16
N ALA A 92 3.30 -2.62 -18.31
CA ALA A 92 1.99 -2.21 -17.82
C ALA A 92 1.96 -2.09 -16.29
N SER A 93 2.56 -3.07 -15.58
CA SER A 93 2.72 -3.05 -14.12
C SER A 93 3.58 -1.87 -13.65
N LEU A 94 4.71 -1.60 -14.33
CA LEU A 94 5.51 -0.42 -14.03
C LEU A 94 4.69 0.86 -14.14
N ARG A 95 3.89 1.00 -15.21
CA ARG A 95 3.08 2.19 -15.45
C ARG A 95 1.99 2.37 -14.38
N SER A 96 1.38 1.30 -13.88
CA SER A 96 0.32 1.39 -12.86
C SER A 96 0.85 1.82 -11.48
N LEU A 97 2.11 1.52 -11.17
CA LEU A 97 2.77 1.94 -9.92
C LEU A 97 3.17 3.43 -9.89
N LEU A 98 3.18 4.10 -11.06
CA LEU A 98 3.59 5.49 -11.14
C LEU A 98 2.42 6.45 -10.88
N PRO A 99 2.61 7.50 -10.07
CA PRO A 99 1.58 8.51 -9.88
C PRO A 99 1.21 9.21 -11.20
N LEU A 100 -0.05 9.65 -11.30
CA LEU A 100 -0.59 10.28 -12.50
C LEU A 100 0.25 11.47 -12.99
N GLN A 101 0.85 12.24 -12.08
CA GLN A 101 1.70 13.39 -12.42
C GLN A 101 2.91 12.99 -13.28
N TYR A 102 3.43 11.78 -13.07
CA TYR A 102 4.60 11.27 -13.76
C TYR A 102 4.27 10.68 -15.13
N ILE A 103 3.07 10.11 -15.30
CA ILE A 103 2.67 9.38 -16.51
C ILE A 103 1.71 10.15 -17.42
N LYS A 104 1.13 11.26 -16.97
CA LYS A 104 0.18 12.07 -17.75
C LYS A 104 0.84 12.56 -19.04
N GLY A 105 0.18 12.30 -20.16
CA GLY A 105 0.66 12.70 -21.50
C GLY A 105 1.80 11.84 -22.07
N LYS A 106 2.40 10.94 -21.28
CA LYS A 106 3.52 10.10 -21.72
C LYS A 106 3.00 8.74 -22.13
N ARG A 107 3.20 8.36 -23.39
CA ARG A 107 2.71 7.08 -23.96
C ARG A 107 3.84 6.11 -24.27
N ALA A 108 5.07 6.58 -24.46
CA ALA A 108 6.20 5.71 -24.77
C ALA A 108 6.73 5.00 -23.53
N ILE A 109 7.16 3.74 -23.71
CA ILE A 109 7.76 2.92 -22.64
C ILE A 109 9.04 3.58 -22.10
N SER A 110 9.87 4.17 -22.96
CA SER A 110 11.07 4.90 -22.56
C SER A 110 10.76 6.05 -21.60
N ASP A 111 9.68 6.78 -21.87
CA ASP A 111 9.23 7.86 -21.00
C ASP A 111 8.82 7.31 -19.65
N HIS A 112 8.03 6.22 -19.62
CA HIS A 112 7.61 5.60 -18.35
C HIS A 112 8.80 5.12 -17.53
N MET A 113 9.78 4.49 -18.17
CA MET A 113 11.02 4.06 -17.50
C MET A 113 11.79 5.25 -16.94
N HIS A 114 11.95 6.33 -17.72
CA HIS A 114 12.64 7.53 -17.24
C HIS A 114 11.89 8.19 -16.07
N GLN A 115 10.57 8.24 -16.14
CA GLN A 115 9.74 8.78 -15.06
C GLN A 115 9.74 7.92 -13.80
N ALA A 116 9.87 6.60 -13.95
CA ALA A 116 10.05 5.71 -12.80
C ALA A 116 11.33 6.05 -12.04
N VAL A 117 12.43 6.33 -12.73
CA VAL A 117 13.69 6.76 -12.09
C VAL A 117 13.48 8.07 -11.33
N ASN A 118 12.81 9.05 -11.93
CA ASN A 118 12.52 10.32 -11.27
C ASN A 118 11.66 10.13 -10.01
N TYR A 119 10.60 9.31 -10.10
CA TYR A 119 9.74 9.00 -8.96
C TYR A 119 10.51 8.30 -7.83
N ILE A 120 11.37 7.35 -8.16
CA ILE A 120 12.24 6.67 -7.17
C ILE A 120 13.12 7.69 -6.44
N ASN A 121 13.72 8.64 -7.17
CA ASN A 121 14.58 9.66 -6.57
C ASN A 121 13.80 10.60 -5.64
N ASP A 122 12.62 11.04 -6.06
CA ASP A 122 11.73 11.86 -5.23
C ASP A 122 11.30 11.13 -3.95
N MET A 123 10.98 9.83 -4.05
CA MET A 123 10.63 9.02 -2.89
C MET A 123 11.82 8.83 -1.94
N LYS A 124 13.03 8.60 -2.46
CA LYS A 124 14.26 8.54 -1.66
C LYS A 124 14.49 9.83 -0.88
N LYS A 125 14.39 10.98 -1.55
CA LYS A 125 14.52 12.30 -0.90
C LYS A 125 13.46 12.51 0.18
N LYS A 126 12.21 12.15 -0.11
CA LYS A 126 11.11 12.24 0.87
C LYS A 126 11.36 11.37 2.10
N ILE A 127 11.91 10.16 1.91
CA ILE A 127 12.27 9.28 3.03
C ILE A 127 13.36 9.93 3.89
N GLU A 128 14.40 10.48 3.28
CA GLU A 128 15.49 11.18 3.99
C GLU A 128 14.97 12.40 4.78
N GLU A 129 14.14 13.25 4.15
CA GLU A 129 13.53 14.39 4.82
C GLU A 129 12.67 13.96 6.03
N MET A 130 11.91 12.88 5.90
CA MET A 130 11.12 12.34 7.01
C MET A 130 12.01 11.74 8.11
N GLN A 131 13.14 11.13 7.76
CA GLN A 131 14.12 10.62 8.72
C GLN A 131 14.75 11.77 9.52
N ILE A 132 15.21 12.82 8.85
CA ILE A 132 15.77 14.02 9.50
C ILE A 132 14.77 14.63 10.48
N LYS A 133 13.50 14.80 10.06
CA LYS A 133 12.43 15.31 10.94
C LYS A 133 12.19 14.42 12.16
N ARG A 134 12.23 13.09 11.98
CA ARG A 134 12.08 12.13 13.09
C ARG A 134 13.26 12.24 14.06
N GLU A 135 14.48 12.33 13.55
CA GLU A 135 15.69 12.43 14.36
C GLU A 135 15.77 13.77 15.11
N SER A 136 15.36 14.87 14.49
CA SER A 136 15.31 16.17 15.17
C SER A 136 14.33 16.16 16.35
N LEU A 137 13.13 15.59 16.16
CA LEU A 137 12.16 15.44 17.24
C LEU A 137 12.66 14.52 18.34
N ARG A 138 13.31 13.40 17.97
CA ARG A 138 13.91 12.46 18.91
C ARG A 138 15.06 13.11 19.71
N LYS A 139 15.89 13.93 19.06
CA LYS A 139 16.98 14.68 19.73
C LYS A 139 16.43 15.68 20.75
N LEU A 140 15.38 16.43 20.39
CA LEU A 140 14.68 17.34 21.31
C LEU A 140 14.12 16.60 22.53
N GLN A 141 13.59 15.39 22.33
CA GLN A 141 13.11 14.55 23.41
C GLN A 141 14.24 14.12 24.36
N TYR A 142 15.40 13.70 23.85
CA TYR A 142 16.52 13.26 24.69
C TYR A 142 17.30 14.42 25.34
N SER A 143 17.43 15.58 24.69
CA SER A 143 18.05 16.76 25.31
C SER A 143 17.26 17.28 26.51
N ASN A 144 15.95 17.05 26.54
CA ASN A 144 15.11 17.47 27.67
C ASN A 144 15.21 16.54 28.89
N VAL A 145 15.81 15.35 28.74
CA VAL A 145 16.01 14.34 29.81
C VAL A 145 17.40 14.45 30.45
N GLY A 146 18.37 15.10 29.79
CA GLY A 146 19.76 15.18 30.25
C GLY A 146 20.13 16.37 31.15
N SER A 147 19.26 17.37 31.35
CA SER A 147 19.60 18.58 32.14
C SER A 147 19.25 18.51 33.63
N SER A 148 18.98 17.32 34.18
CA SER A 148 18.79 17.14 35.63
C SER A 148 19.80 16.16 36.22
N SER A 149 21.09 16.47 36.10
CA SER A 149 22.11 15.85 36.95
C SER A 149 23.13 16.89 37.41
N GLY A 150 23.00 17.29 38.69
CA GLY A 150 24.13 17.44 39.58
C GLY A 150 24.93 18.76 39.55
N ALA A 151 24.40 19.78 40.20
CA ALA A 151 25.23 20.71 40.98
C ALA A 151 24.45 21.12 42.23
N ALA A 152 24.48 20.25 43.24
CA ALA A 152 24.09 20.62 44.60
C ALA A 152 25.27 21.37 45.21
N VAL A 153 25.13 22.69 45.36
CA VAL A 153 25.86 23.47 46.35
C VAL A 153 24.81 23.99 47.31
N GLU A 154 24.96 23.60 48.57
CA GLU A 154 24.12 24.00 49.69
C GLU A 154 24.21 25.51 49.92
N SER A 155 23.06 26.17 50.06
CA SER A 155 22.83 27.19 51.10
C SER A 155 21.36 27.59 51.08
N GLY A 156 20.76 27.59 52.27
CA GLY A 156 19.34 27.84 52.45
C GLY A 156 18.94 29.29 52.20
N ASP A 157 17.68 29.47 51.81
CA ASP A 157 16.77 30.46 52.36
C ASP A 157 15.35 30.22 51.80
N HIS A 158 14.34 30.43 52.64
CA HIS A 158 12.93 30.36 52.30
C HIS A 158 12.54 31.48 51.32
N ARG A 159 12.43 31.16 50.02
CA ARG A 159 11.54 31.91 49.13
C ARG A 159 10.83 30.99 48.16
N HIS A 160 9.51 30.85 48.36
CA HIS A 160 8.58 30.35 47.35
C HIS A 160 8.68 31.22 46.10
N ASN A 161 9.57 30.84 45.20
CA ASN A 161 9.61 31.40 43.86
C ASN A 161 8.85 30.41 42.98
N TYR A 162 7.66 30.83 42.53
CA TYR A 162 6.88 30.20 41.49
C TYR A 162 7.67 30.29 40.18
N SER A 163 8.76 29.53 40.05
CA SER A 163 9.42 29.38 38.77
C SER A 163 8.54 28.46 37.92
N SER A 164 7.61 29.09 37.23
CA SER A 164 6.79 28.54 36.17
C SER A 164 7.72 28.08 35.03
N SER A 165 8.30 26.91 35.22
CA SER A 165 8.99 26.16 34.18
C SER A 165 7.94 25.22 33.60
N THR A 166 7.24 25.71 32.57
CA THR A 166 6.31 24.98 31.73
C THR A 166 7.06 23.85 30.99
N ARG A 167 7.38 22.77 31.69
CA ARG A 167 7.74 21.49 31.05
C ARG A 167 6.42 20.88 30.60
N ASP A 168 6.02 21.28 29.40
CA ASP A 168 4.78 20.87 28.73
C ASP A 168 4.81 19.37 28.42
N SER A 169 4.53 18.56 29.43
CA SER A 169 3.89 17.26 29.30
C SER A 169 2.44 17.40 29.77
N SER A 170 1.74 18.41 29.23
CA SER A 170 0.32 18.56 29.52
C SER A 170 -0.43 17.35 28.98
N ASP A 171 -1.24 16.74 29.83
CA ASP A 171 -2.26 15.82 29.37
C ASP A 171 -3.11 16.58 28.35
N CYS A 172 -3.35 16.01 27.17
CA CYS A 172 -4.03 16.71 26.10
C CYS A 172 -5.18 15.89 25.54
N VAL A 173 -6.25 16.60 25.17
CA VAL A 173 -7.42 16.02 24.53
C VAL A 173 -7.55 16.63 23.14
N LYS A 174 -7.62 15.78 22.12
CA LYS A 174 -7.87 16.18 20.74
C LYS A 174 -9.15 15.53 20.25
N ILE A 175 -9.98 16.31 19.57
CA ILE A 175 -11.21 15.84 18.94
C ILE A 175 -11.02 15.89 17.42
N ASN A 176 -11.27 14.77 16.76
CA ASN A 176 -11.30 14.65 15.31
C ASN A 176 -12.75 14.38 14.89
N HIS A 177 -13.26 15.14 13.92
CA HIS A 177 -14.58 14.92 13.33
C HIS A 177 -14.42 14.27 11.96
N PHE A 178 -15.19 13.21 11.71
CA PHE A 178 -15.26 12.56 10.41
C PHE A 178 -16.57 12.90 9.71
N LYS A 179 -16.59 12.73 8.39
CA LYS A 179 -17.85 12.70 7.64
C LYS A 179 -18.59 11.43 8.08
N ASP A 180 -19.92 11.46 8.11
CA ASP A 180 -20.79 10.33 8.50
C ASP A 180 -21.16 10.27 10.00
N GLY A 181 -21.08 11.39 10.73
CA GLY A 181 -21.54 11.45 12.12
C GLY A 181 -20.61 10.76 13.12
N LEU A 182 -19.43 10.31 12.70
CA LEU A 182 -18.42 9.72 13.57
C LEU A 182 -17.48 10.79 14.13
N MET A 183 -17.25 10.75 15.44
CA MET A 183 -16.28 11.61 16.13
C MET A 183 -15.28 10.74 16.89
N GLU A 184 -14.03 11.19 16.98
CA GLU A 184 -12.96 10.52 17.68
C GLU A 184 -12.32 11.45 18.70
N ILE A 185 -12.23 10.97 19.93
CA ILE A 185 -11.58 11.64 21.05
C ILE A 185 -10.26 10.91 21.30
N LEU A 186 -9.17 11.67 21.23
CA LEU A 186 -7.83 11.22 21.52
C LEU A 186 -7.36 11.87 22.82
N ILE A 187 -7.04 11.07 23.83
CA ILE A 187 -6.60 11.55 25.13
C ILE A 187 -5.19 11.04 25.36
N SER A 188 -4.23 11.93 25.52
CA SER A 188 -2.91 11.59 26.05
C SER A 188 -2.92 11.84 27.54
N SER A 189 -2.81 10.76 28.32
CA SER A 189 -2.81 10.79 29.78
C SER A 189 -1.48 10.27 30.31
N SER A 190 -0.89 11.00 31.25
CA SER A 190 0.28 10.54 32.00
C SER A 190 -0.15 9.67 33.18
N ILE A 191 0.57 8.58 33.43
CA ILE A 191 0.25 7.60 34.48
C ILE A 191 0.37 8.21 35.90
N ASN A 192 1.13 9.30 36.02
CA ASN A 192 1.40 9.99 37.28
C ASN A 192 0.47 11.20 37.51
N ARG A 193 -0.36 11.58 36.53
CA ARG A 193 -1.34 12.65 36.68
C ARG A 193 -2.71 12.14 36.27
N GLU A 194 -3.60 12.06 37.24
CA GLU A 194 -4.99 11.65 37.03
C GLU A 194 -5.84 12.79 36.43
N CYS A 195 -5.32 13.59 35.49
CA CYS A 195 -6.11 14.70 34.93
C CYS A 195 -7.29 14.20 34.10
N PHE A 196 -7.16 13.05 33.43
CA PHE A 196 -8.23 12.41 32.64
C PHE A 196 -8.23 10.89 32.84
N PRO A 197 -8.73 10.37 33.97
CA PRO A 197 -8.96 8.94 34.13
C PRO A 197 -9.96 8.48 33.06
N LEU A 198 -9.58 7.48 32.28
CA LEU A 198 -10.44 6.96 31.21
C LEU A 198 -11.83 6.57 31.72
N SER A 199 -11.92 6.03 32.92
CA SER A 199 -13.20 5.70 33.57
C SER A 199 -14.12 6.90 33.73
N MET A 200 -13.60 8.06 34.13
CA MET A 200 -14.40 9.28 34.25
C MET A 200 -14.87 9.79 32.90
N VAL A 201 -14.00 9.75 31.90
CA VAL A 201 -14.36 10.16 30.53
C VAL A 201 -15.48 9.28 29.99
N LEU A 202 -15.37 7.96 30.15
CA LEU A 202 -16.41 7.03 29.70
C LEU A 202 -17.74 7.23 30.46
N ALA A 203 -17.67 7.52 31.76
CA ALA A 203 -18.85 7.86 32.56
C ALA A 203 -19.53 9.15 32.08
N ASP A 204 -18.75 10.19 31.76
CA ASP A 204 -19.26 11.45 31.21
C ASP A 204 -19.90 11.27 29.83
N LEU A 205 -19.29 10.45 28.96
CA LEU A 205 -19.84 10.14 27.64
C LEU A 205 -21.17 9.38 27.77
N LEU A 206 -21.24 8.42 28.69
CA LEU A 206 -22.47 7.69 28.98
C LEU A 206 -23.57 8.61 29.53
N GLY A 207 -23.23 9.52 30.45
CA GLY A 207 -24.17 10.49 31.02
C GLY A 207 -24.71 11.51 30.01
N ARG A 208 -24.01 11.71 28.89
CA ARG A 208 -24.44 12.55 27.76
C ARG A 208 -25.11 11.77 26.65
N GLU A 209 -25.37 10.47 26.85
CA GLU A 209 -25.97 9.58 25.85
C GLU A 209 -25.17 9.49 24.54
N LEU A 210 -23.85 9.69 24.60
CA LEU A 210 -22.96 9.53 23.45
C LEU A 210 -22.59 8.06 23.28
N ASN A 211 -22.94 7.49 22.12
CA ASN A 211 -22.71 6.08 21.85
C ASN A 211 -21.23 5.82 21.53
N VAL A 212 -20.51 5.16 22.44
CA VAL A 212 -19.12 4.75 22.24
C VAL A 212 -19.07 3.46 21.43
N ILE A 213 -18.53 3.52 20.21
CA ILE A 213 -18.39 2.36 19.32
C ILE A 213 -17.11 1.59 19.66
N HIS A 214 -16.02 2.31 19.87
CA HIS A 214 -14.70 1.72 20.02
C HIS A 214 -13.85 2.52 21.00
N CYS A 215 -13.22 1.83 21.95
CA CYS A 215 -12.29 2.43 22.88
C CYS A 215 -11.02 1.58 22.96
N VAL A 216 -9.88 2.15 22.57
CA VAL A 216 -8.57 1.49 22.67
C VAL A 216 -7.61 2.35 23.46
N SER A 217 -6.88 1.70 24.36
CA SER A 217 -5.82 2.32 25.13
C SER A 217 -4.48 1.70 24.72
N THR A 218 -3.54 2.53 24.31
CA THR A 218 -2.19 2.10 23.94
C THR A 218 -1.18 2.80 24.83
N ARG A 219 -0.23 2.04 25.38
CA ARG A 219 0.89 2.62 26.13
C ARG A 219 1.94 3.13 25.13
N ILE A 220 2.13 4.45 25.04
CA ILE A 220 3.11 5.06 24.14
C ILE A 220 4.52 4.96 24.72
N ASP A 221 4.67 5.20 26.03
CA ASP A 221 5.95 5.13 26.74
C ASP A 221 5.79 4.60 28.18
N ARG A 222 6.84 4.62 28.99
CA ARG A 222 6.78 4.13 30.39
C ARG A 222 5.80 4.90 31.29
N PHE A 223 5.42 6.12 30.91
CA PHE A 223 4.66 7.04 31.73
C PHE A 223 3.39 7.56 31.07
N ARG A 224 3.05 7.16 29.83
CA ARG A 224 1.90 7.69 29.09
C ARG A 224 1.05 6.63 28.40
N TYR A 225 -0.26 6.82 28.51
CA TYR A 225 -1.27 6.16 27.71
C TYR A 225 -1.87 7.12 26.69
N LEU A 226 -2.27 6.53 25.56
CA LEU A 226 -3.09 7.16 24.55
C LEU A 226 -4.42 6.42 24.51
N HIS A 227 -5.49 7.12 24.84
CA HIS A 227 -6.84 6.61 24.73
C HIS A 227 -7.46 7.15 23.45
N LYS A 228 -7.95 6.24 22.62
CA LYS A 228 -8.69 6.54 21.40
C LYS A 228 -10.12 6.06 21.59
N ILE A 229 -11.05 6.99 21.65
CA ILE A 229 -12.48 6.74 21.84
C ILE A 229 -13.21 7.20 20.59
N GLN A 230 -13.91 6.31 19.92
CA GLN A 230 -14.76 6.62 18.78
C GLN A 230 -16.20 6.61 19.22
N ILE A 231 -16.90 7.70 18.90
CA ILE A 231 -18.30 7.91 19.24
C ILE A 231 -19.12 8.15 17.98
N GLU A 232 -20.35 7.67 18.01
CA GLU A 232 -21.38 8.00 17.04
C GLU A 232 -22.16 9.22 17.53
N VAL A 233 -22.27 10.24 16.68
CA VAL A 233 -23.05 11.44 16.94
C VAL A 233 -24.29 11.38 16.05
N ARG A 234 -25.46 11.19 16.68
CA ARG A 234 -26.73 11.27 15.96
C ARG A 234 -27.01 12.74 15.66
N SER A 235 -27.20 13.08 14.38
CA SER A 235 -27.76 14.39 14.01
C SER A 235 -29.17 14.45 14.56
N ILE A 236 -29.44 15.43 15.42
CA ILE A 236 -30.82 15.84 15.71
C ILE A 236 -31.14 16.87 14.64
N ASP A 237 -31.94 16.47 13.66
CA ASP A 237 -32.55 17.37 12.67
C ASP A 237 -33.71 18.15 13.30
#